data_AF-A0A9D7XB88-F1
#
_entry.id   AF-A0A9D7XB88-F1
#
_cell.length_a   1.000
_cell.length_b   1.000
_cell.length_c   1.000
_cell.angle_alpha   90.00
_cell.angle_beta   90.00
_cell.angle_gamma   90.00
#
_symmetry.space_group_name_H-M   'P 1'
#
loop_
_entity.id
_entity.type
_entity.pdbx_description
1 polymer ?
#
loop_
_entity_poly.entity_id
_entity_poly.type
_entity_poly.pdbx_seq_one_letter_code
_entity_poly.pdbx_strand_id
1 'polypeptide(L)'
;MITVHHLNNSRSQRILWLLEELGVDYTIVHHQRDAKTMLAPASLKAVHPLGKSPVIVDGDNTLAESGAIIEYLADTYGKALGLAPEPGTPERLRYSYWLHYAEGSAMPPLLMSLIFSKIKSAPMPFYERACARSQVPDYRVSRPCGASRIPARDRVEFLLQPRWHSAKGSSIHRPGTHP
;
A
#
# COMPACT_ATOMS: atom_id res chain seq x y z
N MET A 1 -19.19 -7.46 -18.39
CA MET A 1 -17.94 -8.27 -18.43
C MET A 1 -16.80 -7.30 -18.17
N ILE A 2 -16.00 -7.57 -17.14
CA ILE A 2 -15.00 -6.64 -16.66
C ILE A 2 -13.73 -6.74 -17.53
N THR A 3 -13.18 -5.60 -17.93
CA THR A 3 -11.87 -5.51 -18.59
C THR A 3 -10.90 -4.78 -17.68
N VAL A 4 -9.78 -5.42 -17.36
CA VAL A 4 -8.74 -4.85 -16.50
C VAL A 4 -7.54 -4.41 -17.35
N HIS A 5 -7.23 -3.11 -17.33
CA HIS A 5 -6.04 -2.56 -17.96
C HIS A 5 -4.84 -2.68 -17.00
N HIS A 6 -4.14 -3.80 -17.10
CA HIS A 6 -3.03 -4.17 -16.24
C HIS A 6 -1.70 -3.60 -16.76
N LEU A 7 -0.98 -2.85 -15.93
CA LEU A 7 0.41 -2.46 -16.20
C LEU A 7 1.37 -3.29 -15.32
N ASN A 8 2.48 -3.77 -15.89
CA ASN A 8 3.52 -4.47 -15.13
C ASN A 8 4.12 -3.59 -14.02
N ASN A 9 4.49 -4.21 -12.90
CA ASN A 9 4.99 -3.52 -11.70
C ASN A 9 4.10 -2.33 -11.29
N SER A 10 2.81 -2.60 -11.13
CA SER A 10 1.82 -1.59 -10.78
C SER A 10 0.82 -2.09 -9.73
N ARG A 11 0.01 -1.16 -9.23
CA ARG A 11 -1.03 -1.43 -8.24
C ARG A 11 -2.23 -2.19 -8.82
N SER A 12 -2.21 -2.61 -10.08
CA SER A 12 -3.29 -3.42 -10.68
C SER A 12 -3.32 -4.86 -10.16
N GLN A 13 -2.23 -5.36 -9.58
CA GLN A 13 -2.16 -6.72 -9.04
C GLN A 13 -3.22 -6.98 -7.96
N ARG A 14 -3.51 -6.01 -7.10
CA ARG A 14 -4.55 -6.18 -6.08
C ARG A 14 -5.97 -6.22 -6.65
N ILE A 15 -6.20 -5.61 -7.82
CA ILE A 15 -7.50 -5.68 -8.48
C ILE A 15 -7.69 -7.06 -9.10
N LEU A 16 -6.63 -7.59 -9.72
CA LEU A 16 -6.63 -8.97 -10.21
C LEU A 16 -6.90 -9.94 -9.05
N TRP A 17 -6.19 -9.79 -7.93
CA TRP A 17 -6.44 -10.63 -6.74
C TRP A 17 -7.88 -10.51 -6.24
N LEU A 18 -8.41 -9.29 -6.11
CA LEU A 18 -9.80 -9.10 -5.70
C LEU A 18 -10.80 -9.78 -6.66
N LEU A 19 -10.56 -9.72 -7.97
CA LEU A 19 -11.44 -10.37 -8.94
C LEU A 19 -11.40 -11.90 -8.83
N GLU A 20 -10.22 -12.49 -8.55
CA GLU A 20 -10.11 -13.92 -8.24
C GLU A 20 -10.88 -14.29 -6.97
N GLU A 21 -10.76 -13.51 -5.89
CA GLU A 21 -11.51 -13.73 -4.65
C GLU A 21 -13.03 -13.61 -4.84
N LEU A 22 -13.46 -12.70 -5.73
CA LEU A 22 -14.86 -12.51 -6.10
C LEU A 22 -15.38 -13.64 -7.00
N GLY A 23 -14.51 -14.40 -7.67
CA GLY A 23 -14.89 -15.41 -8.65
C GLY A 23 -15.65 -14.85 -9.86
N VAL A 24 -15.38 -13.58 -10.24
CA VAL A 24 -16.06 -12.90 -11.36
C VAL A 24 -15.25 -13.04 -12.63
N ASP A 25 -15.91 -13.30 -13.76
CA ASP A 25 -15.25 -13.36 -15.06
C ASP A 25 -14.73 -11.99 -15.50
N TYR A 26 -13.45 -11.94 -15.88
CA TYR A 26 -12.81 -10.74 -16.38
C TYR A 26 -11.77 -11.05 -17.46
N THR A 27 -11.46 -10.02 -18.26
CA THR A 27 -10.40 -10.08 -19.27
C THR A 27 -9.28 -9.10 -18.91
N ILE A 28 -8.06 -9.40 -19.34
CA ILE A 28 -6.89 -8.57 -19.05
C ILE A 28 -6.35 -7.97 -20.34
N VAL A 29 -6.24 -6.65 -20.37
CA VAL A 29 -5.46 -5.93 -21.38
C VAL A 29 -4.11 -5.58 -20.77
N HIS A 30 -3.07 -6.25 -21.26
CA HIS A 30 -1.71 -6.06 -20.75
C HIS A 30 -1.04 -4.84 -21.38
N HIS A 31 -0.54 -3.96 -20.53
CA HIS A 31 0.33 -2.86 -20.88
C HIS A 31 1.72 -3.10 -20.27
N GLN A 32 2.74 -2.71 -21.02
CA GLN A 32 4.13 -2.79 -20.57
C GLN A 32 4.70 -1.39 -20.42
N ARG A 33 5.39 -1.17 -19.30
CA ARG A 33 6.24 -0.01 -19.10
C ARG A 33 7.39 -0.04 -20.10
N ASP A 34 7.81 1.14 -20.53
CA ASP A 34 9.01 1.27 -21.34
C ASP A 34 10.22 0.71 -20.58
N ALA A 35 10.99 -0.17 -21.22
CA ALA A 35 12.06 -0.93 -20.57
C ALA A 35 13.23 -0.06 -20.06
N LYS A 36 13.39 1.16 -20.61
CA LYS A 36 14.48 2.07 -20.24
C LYS A 36 14.03 3.12 -19.22
N THR A 37 12.87 3.73 -19.46
CA THR A 37 12.34 4.85 -18.68
C THR A 37 11.37 4.44 -17.58
N MET A 38 10.87 3.21 -17.63
CA MET A 38 9.82 2.68 -16.74
C MET A 38 8.50 3.47 -16.76
N LEU A 39 8.31 4.35 -17.74
CA LEU A 39 7.09 5.13 -17.90
C LEU A 39 5.94 4.27 -18.45
N ALA A 40 4.71 4.67 -18.12
CA ALA A 40 3.52 4.03 -18.66
C ALA A 40 3.36 4.36 -20.16
N PRO A 41 2.88 3.41 -20.98
CA PRO A 41 2.70 3.62 -22.41
C PRO A 41 1.54 4.58 -22.69
N ALA A 42 1.60 5.28 -23.84
CA ALA A 42 0.55 6.20 -24.27
C ALA A 42 -0.82 5.52 -24.44
N SER A 43 -0.84 4.21 -24.74
CA SER A 43 -2.06 3.40 -24.82
C SER A 43 -2.91 3.48 -23.54
N LEU A 44 -2.30 3.65 -22.36
CA LEU A 44 -3.03 3.72 -21.10
C LEU A 44 -3.74 5.08 -20.92
N LYS A 45 -3.16 6.16 -21.46
CA LYS A 45 -3.82 7.48 -21.52
C LYS A 45 -5.02 7.49 -22.45
N ALA A 46 -5.00 6.65 -23.49
CA ALA A 46 -6.14 6.51 -24.40
C ALA A 46 -7.35 5.83 -23.73
N VAL A 47 -7.13 5.04 -22.68
CA VAL A 47 -8.20 4.40 -21.90
C VAL A 47 -8.75 5.36 -20.86
N HIS A 48 -7.88 6.03 -20.09
CA HIS A 48 -8.30 6.99 -19.06
C HIS A 48 -7.33 8.18 -19.02
N PRO A 49 -7.83 9.44 -18.92
CA PRO A 49 -7.01 10.66 -18.98
C PRO A 49 -5.84 10.69 -17.99
N LEU A 50 -5.99 10.04 -16.83
CA LEU A 50 -4.94 9.92 -15.81
C LEU A 50 -3.68 9.20 -16.32
N GLY A 51 -3.82 8.27 -17.27
CA GLY A 51 -2.70 7.52 -17.84
C GLY A 51 -1.96 6.64 -16.85
N LYS A 52 -2.62 6.19 -15.79
CA LYS A 52 -2.05 5.36 -14.72
C LYS A 52 -2.89 4.09 -14.56
N SER A 53 -2.26 3.04 -14.05
CA SER A 53 -2.90 1.75 -13.75
C SER A 53 -3.08 1.62 -12.23
N PRO A 54 -4.13 0.93 -11.74
CA PRO A 54 -5.18 0.24 -12.49
C PRO A 54 -6.25 1.14 -13.11
N VAL A 55 -6.83 0.64 -14.21
CA VAL A 55 -8.11 1.08 -14.77
C VAL A 55 -8.93 -0.16 -15.07
N ILE A 56 -10.23 -0.12 -14.78
CA ILE A 56 -11.17 -1.15 -15.22
C ILE A 56 -12.27 -0.53 -16.08
N VAL A 57 -12.80 -1.34 -16.99
CA VAL A 57 -14.02 -1.04 -17.75
C VAL A 57 -15.04 -2.11 -17.41
N ASP A 58 -16.22 -1.72 -16.95
CA ASP A 58 -17.34 -2.61 -16.69
C ASP A 58 -18.64 -2.02 -17.27
N GLY A 59 -19.06 -2.56 -18.41
CA GLY A 59 -20.12 -1.97 -19.22
C GLY A 59 -19.74 -0.56 -19.66
N ASP A 60 -20.59 0.42 -19.33
CA ASP A 60 -20.37 1.84 -19.63
C ASP A 60 -19.46 2.54 -18.62
N ASN A 61 -19.09 1.86 -17.51
CA ASN A 61 -18.31 2.47 -16.44
C ASN A 61 -16.81 2.27 -16.69
N THR A 62 -16.06 3.36 -16.77
CA THR A 62 -14.58 3.32 -16.77
C THR A 62 -14.09 3.92 -15.46
N LEU A 63 -13.46 3.11 -14.62
CA LEU A 63 -12.97 3.52 -13.30
C LEU A 63 -11.44 3.48 -13.25
N ALA A 64 -10.86 4.59 -12.80
CA ALA A 64 -9.49 4.66 -12.32
C ALA A 64 -9.49 4.81 -10.79
N GLU A 65 -8.29 4.89 -10.20
CA GLU A 65 -8.08 4.87 -8.75
C GLU A 65 -8.48 3.55 -8.09
N SER A 66 -7.46 2.83 -7.66
CA SER A 66 -7.57 1.49 -7.11
C SER A 66 -8.44 1.37 -5.86
N GLY A 67 -8.46 2.38 -4.98
CA GLY A 67 -9.35 2.37 -3.82
C GLY A 67 -10.81 2.41 -4.25
N ALA A 68 -11.15 3.29 -5.18
CA ALA A 68 -12.49 3.40 -5.75
C ALA A 68 -12.91 2.14 -6.51
N ILE A 69 -11.98 1.53 -7.27
CA ILE A 69 -12.22 0.25 -7.96
C ILE A 69 -12.53 -0.87 -6.93
N ILE A 70 -11.80 -0.93 -5.82
CA ILE A 70 -12.03 -1.95 -4.78
C ILE A 70 -13.41 -1.76 -4.14
N GLU A 71 -13.79 -0.54 -3.77
CA GLU A 71 -15.13 -0.26 -3.23
C GLU A 71 -16.22 -0.62 -4.23
N TYR A 72 -16.08 -0.20 -5.48
CA TYR A 72 -17.03 -0.52 -6.54
C TYR A 72 -17.23 -2.03 -6.71
N LEU A 73 -16.13 -2.80 -6.80
CA LEU A 73 -16.20 -4.25 -6.99
C LEU A 73 -16.77 -4.95 -5.75
N ALA A 74 -16.37 -4.53 -4.54
CA ALA A 74 -16.88 -5.10 -3.30
C ALA A 74 -18.39 -4.82 -3.12
N ASP A 75 -18.86 -3.62 -3.43
CA ASP A 75 -20.27 -3.26 -3.32
C ASP A 75 -21.13 -3.87 -4.44
N THR A 76 -20.58 -4.05 -5.65
CA THR A 76 -21.33 -4.58 -6.80
C THR A 76 -21.37 -6.11 -6.82
N TYR A 77 -20.21 -6.74 -6.59
CA TYR A 77 -20.03 -8.19 -6.75
C TYR A 77 -19.76 -8.91 -5.41
N GLY A 78 -19.29 -8.19 -4.39
CA GLY A 78 -18.83 -8.78 -3.12
C GLY A 78 -19.90 -8.90 -2.02
N LYS A 79 -21.15 -8.48 -2.26
CA LYS A 79 -22.22 -8.50 -1.24
C LYS A 79 -22.47 -9.89 -0.65
N ALA A 80 -22.54 -10.92 -1.50
CA ALA A 80 -22.76 -12.29 -1.05
C ALA A 80 -21.60 -12.85 -0.21
N LEU A 81 -20.40 -12.29 -0.38
CA LEU A 81 -19.19 -12.67 0.36
C LEU A 81 -18.95 -11.81 1.60
N GLY A 82 -19.75 -10.75 1.82
CA GLY A 82 -19.59 -9.84 2.95
C GLY A 82 -18.26 -9.07 2.93
N LEU A 83 -17.68 -8.81 1.75
CA LEU A 83 -16.37 -8.14 1.62
C LEU A 83 -16.37 -6.69 2.10
N ALA A 84 -17.51 -6.00 1.99
CA ALA A 84 -17.70 -4.66 2.50
C ALA A 84 -18.84 -4.67 3.53
N PRO A 85 -18.66 -4.04 4.71
CA PRO A 85 -19.74 -3.86 5.66
C PRO A 85 -20.87 -3.00 5.08
N GLU A 86 -22.07 -3.14 5.66
CA GLU A 86 -23.25 -2.40 5.22
C GLU A 86 -23.07 -0.88 5.37
N PRO A 87 -23.56 -0.07 4.40
CA PRO A 87 -23.54 1.37 4.50
C PRO A 87 -24.20 1.89 5.79
N GLY A 88 -23.64 2.98 6.34
CA GLY A 88 -24.15 3.61 7.56
C GLY A 88 -23.76 2.91 8.87
N THR A 89 -23.02 1.79 8.82
CA THR A 89 -22.54 1.10 10.02
C THR A 89 -21.19 1.65 10.51
N PRO A 90 -20.88 1.55 11.82
CA PRO A 90 -19.54 1.82 12.34
C PRO A 90 -18.45 0.97 11.69
N GLU A 91 -18.79 -0.24 11.25
CA GLU A 91 -17.90 -1.16 10.53
C GLU A 91 -17.51 -0.59 9.16
N ARG A 92 -18.48 -0.03 8.42
CA ARG A 92 -18.22 0.63 7.13
C ARG A 92 -17.31 1.83 7.30
N LEU A 93 -17.48 2.60 8.37
CA LEU A 93 -16.57 3.72 8.68
C LEU A 93 -15.13 3.23 8.87
N ARG A 94 -14.93 2.14 9.64
CA ARG A 94 -13.59 1.57 9.85
C ARG A 94 -13.00 1.00 8.55
N TYR A 95 -13.82 0.33 7.74
CA TYR A 95 -13.44 -0.16 6.41
C TYR A 95 -12.92 0.97 5.52
N SER A 96 -13.72 2.03 5.33
CA SER A 96 -13.34 3.16 4.47
C SER A 96 -12.14 3.91 5.03
N TYR A 97 -12.04 4.06 6.36
CA TYR A 97 -10.86 4.65 7.00
C TYR A 97 -9.57 3.92 6.61
N TRP A 98 -9.53 2.59 6.75
CA TRP A 98 -8.33 1.81 6.44
C TRP A 98 -8.02 1.77 4.95
N LEU A 99 -9.04 1.76 4.10
CA LEU A 99 -8.86 1.85 2.65
C LEU A 99 -8.22 3.19 2.25
N HIS A 100 -8.73 4.31 2.76
CA HIS A 100 -8.17 5.63 2.49
C HIS A 100 -6.79 5.82 3.15
N TYR A 101 -6.55 5.26 4.34
CA TYR A 101 -5.24 5.28 4.97
C TYR A 101 -4.20 4.57 4.10
N ALA A 102 -4.56 3.41 3.53
CA ALA A 102 -3.67 2.67 2.65
C ALA A 102 -3.22 3.53 1.46
N GLU A 103 -4.16 4.20 0.78
CA GLU A 103 -3.85 5.03 -0.40
C GLU A 103 -3.18 6.37 -0.04
N GLY A 104 -3.66 7.05 1.00
CA GLY A 104 -3.29 8.43 1.30
C GLY A 104 -2.08 8.57 2.22
N SER A 105 -1.94 7.70 3.22
CA SER A 105 -0.93 7.84 4.28
C SER A 105 0.17 6.79 4.17
N ALA A 106 -0.17 5.54 3.83
CA ALA A 106 0.82 4.46 3.74
C ALA A 106 1.60 4.47 2.42
N MET A 107 0.97 4.81 1.29
CA MET A 107 1.64 4.79 -0.02
C MET A 107 2.77 5.81 -0.20
N PRO A 108 2.65 7.10 0.22
CA PRO A 108 3.72 8.07 0.03
C PRO A 108 5.09 7.65 0.61
N PRO A 109 5.21 7.18 1.87
CA PRO A 109 6.50 6.74 2.39
C PRO A 109 7.03 5.49 1.68
N LEU A 110 6.16 4.56 1.24
CA LEU A 110 6.57 3.40 0.44
C LEU A 110 7.14 3.81 -0.92
N LEU A 111 6.50 4.78 -1.58
CA LEU A 111 7.01 5.36 -2.83
C LEU A 111 8.37 6.04 -2.62
N MET A 112 8.52 6.82 -1.55
CA MET A 112 9.80 7.46 -1.23
C MET A 112 10.89 6.42 -0.97
N SER A 113 10.60 5.34 -0.26
CA SER A 113 11.52 4.21 -0.08
C SER A 113 11.96 3.61 -1.40
N LEU A 114 11.03 3.40 -2.35
CA LEU A 114 11.35 2.92 -3.69
C LEU A 114 12.26 3.90 -4.45
N ILE A 115 11.96 5.21 -4.43
CA ILE A 115 12.78 6.24 -5.07
C ILE A 115 14.19 6.24 -4.49
N PHE A 116 14.31 6.23 -3.17
CA PHE A 116 15.60 6.20 -2.48
C PHE A 116 16.40 4.93 -2.77
N SER A 117 15.74 3.78 -2.89
CA SER A 117 16.39 2.53 -3.30
C SER A 117 16.98 2.63 -4.71
N LYS A 118 16.30 3.31 -5.63
CA LYS A 118 16.76 3.52 -7.00
C LYS A 118 17.95 4.48 -7.07
N ILE A 119 17.92 5.57 -6.30
CA ILE A 119 19.05 6.53 -6.21
C ILE A 119 20.32 5.82 -5.73
N LYS A 120 20.22 4.94 -4.73
CA LYS A 120 21.37 4.15 -4.24
C LYS A 120 22.00 3.25 -5.32
N SER A 121 21.19 2.80 -6.29
CA SER A 121 21.60 1.90 -7.38
C SER A 121 21.99 2.61 -8.68
N ALA A 122 21.79 3.92 -8.79
CA ALA A 122 22.06 4.67 -10.00
C ALA A 122 23.58 4.76 -10.27
N PRO A 123 24.02 4.64 -11.53
CA PRO A 123 25.42 4.86 -11.89
C PRO A 123 25.76 6.33 -11.64
N MET A 124 26.65 6.57 -10.68
CA MET A 124 27.05 7.91 -10.25
C MET A 124 28.57 8.03 -10.27
N PRO A 125 29.12 9.20 -10.66
CA PRO A 125 30.55 9.49 -10.55
C PRO A 125 31.05 9.24 -9.12
N PHE A 126 32.31 8.83 -8.97
CA PHE A 126 32.80 8.34 -7.67
C PHE A 126 32.72 9.37 -6.54
N TYR A 127 32.83 10.67 -6.87
CA TYR A 127 32.80 11.77 -5.92
C TYR A 127 31.38 12.10 -5.41
N GLU A 128 30.32 11.78 -6.17
CA GLU A 128 28.92 12.00 -5.75
C GLU A 128 28.34 10.83 -4.94
N ARG A 129 28.97 9.64 -5.04
CA ARG A 129 28.51 8.43 -4.35
C ARG A 129 28.49 8.56 -2.83
N ALA A 130 29.43 9.31 -2.26
CA ALA A 130 29.51 9.50 -0.81
C ALA A 130 28.35 10.35 -0.27
N CYS A 131 28.04 11.47 -0.93
CA CYS A 131 26.94 12.36 -0.55
C CYS A 131 25.56 11.73 -0.77
N ALA A 132 25.36 11.02 -1.89
CA ALA A 132 24.08 10.38 -2.17
C ALA A 132 23.75 9.22 -1.21
N ARG A 133 24.77 8.50 -0.71
CA ARG A 133 24.55 7.43 0.27
C ARG A 133 24.32 7.94 1.69
N SER A 134 24.91 9.08 2.06
CA SER A 134 24.73 9.68 3.40
C SER A 134 23.37 10.35 3.57
N GLN A 135 22.76 10.84 2.48
CA GLN A 135 21.46 11.52 2.50
C GLN A 135 20.25 10.60 2.44
N VAL A 136 20.43 9.32 2.09
CA VAL A 136 19.32 8.37 2.02
C VAL A 136 19.12 7.72 3.40
N PRO A 137 17.96 7.94 4.07
CA PRO A 137 17.68 7.30 5.35
C PRO A 137 17.76 5.77 5.19
N ASP A 138 18.46 5.09 6.09
CA ASP A 138 18.44 3.63 6.12
C ASP A 138 17.13 3.16 6.76
N TYR A 139 16.07 3.07 5.96
CA TYR A 139 14.80 2.45 6.35
C TYR A 139 14.90 0.92 6.42
N ARG A 140 16.07 0.38 6.80
CA ARG A 140 16.17 -1.03 7.15
C ARG A 140 15.23 -1.20 8.34
N VAL A 141 14.15 -1.98 8.15
CA VAL A 141 13.36 -2.50 9.26
C VAL A 141 14.38 -3.09 10.21
N SER A 142 14.59 -2.43 11.34
CA SER A 142 15.58 -2.84 12.31
C SER A 142 15.21 -4.27 12.66
N ARG A 143 16.07 -5.23 12.25
CA ARG A 143 15.99 -6.56 12.84
C ARG A 143 16.06 -6.31 14.34
N PRO A 144 15.05 -6.69 15.12
CA PRO A 144 15.13 -6.52 16.57
C PRO A 144 16.43 -7.17 17.00
N CYS A 145 17.28 -6.40 17.68
CA CYS A 145 18.49 -6.93 18.28
C CYS A 145 18.03 -8.04 19.25
N GLY A 146 18.23 -9.31 18.87
CA GLY A 146 17.77 -10.48 19.63
C GLY A 146 16.82 -11.48 18.93
N ALA A 147 16.40 -11.26 17.68
CA ALA A 147 15.46 -12.19 17.00
C ALA A 147 16.11 -13.47 16.42
N SER A 148 17.12 -14.05 17.07
CA SER A 148 17.74 -15.31 16.63
C SER A 148 17.10 -16.56 17.24
N ARG A 149 15.95 -16.46 17.92
CA ARG A 149 15.34 -17.62 18.60
C ARG A 149 13.82 -17.52 18.80
N ILE A 150 13.06 -17.25 17.74
CA ILE A 150 11.58 -17.38 17.78
C ILE A 150 11.15 -18.30 16.60
N PRO A 151 10.53 -19.46 16.87
CA PRO A 151 10.07 -20.37 15.83
C PRO A 151 8.97 -19.74 14.97
N ALA A 152 8.87 -20.19 13.72
CA ALA A 152 8.18 -19.52 12.62
C ALA A 152 6.65 -19.32 12.77
N ARG A 153 6.03 -19.87 13.82
CA ARG A 153 4.56 -19.90 13.98
C ARG A 153 3.95 -18.60 14.52
N ASP A 154 4.74 -17.74 15.18
CA ASP A 154 4.19 -16.61 15.95
C ASP A 154 4.47 -15.23 15.30
N ARG A 155 4.71 -15.19 13.99
CA ARG A 155 5.17 -13.98 13.29
C ARG A 155 4.06 -13.00 12.87
N VAL A 156 2.79 -13.38 13.00
CA VAL A 156 1.65 -12.59 12.46
C VAL A 156 1.10 -11.59 13.48
N GLU A 157 1.23 -11.83 14.78
CA GLU A 157 0.69 -10.93 15.82
C GLU A 157 1.54 -9.68 16.11
N PHE A 158 2.79 -9.62 15.65
CA PHE A 158 3.72 -8.55 16.05
C PHE A 158 3.64 -7.28 15.18
N LEU A 159 2.88 -7.30 14.08
CA LEU A 159 2.88 -6.21 13.09
C LEU A 159 1.93 -5.05 13.39
N LEU A 160 1.08 -5.13 14.42
CA LEU A 160 0.00 -4.15 14.66
C LEU A 160 -0.08 -3.55 16.07
N GLN A 161 1.03 -3.41 16.80
CA GLN A 161 1.03 -2.65 18.06
C GLN A 161 1.79 -1.32 17.94
N PRO A 162 1.11 -0.16 18.05
CA PRO A 162 1.79 1.11 18.23
C PRO A 162 2.34 1.18 19.67
N ARG A 163 3.66 1.02 19.84
CA ARG A 163 4.31 1.27 21.13
C ARG A 163 4.50 2.77 21.34
N TRP A 164 3.56 3.39 22.03
CA TRP A 164 3.75 4.68 22.68
C TRP A 164 4.92 4.58 23.66
N HIS A 165 5.97 5.37 23.43
CA HIS A 165 7.07 5.49 24.38
C HIS A 165 6.56 6.27 25.61
N SER A 166 6.30 5.56 26.69
CA SER A 166 6.09 6.16 28.01
C SER A 166 7.40 6.82 28.45
N ALA A 167 7.42 8.15 28.48
CA ALA A 167 8.52 8.92 29.04
C ALA A 167 8.62 8.59 30.54
N LYS A 168 9.82 8.19 30.95
CA LYS A 168 10.17 7.76 32.31
C LYS A 168 9.75 8.81 33.35
N GLY A 169 9.12 8.32 34.42
CA GLY A 169 8.66 9.11 35.54
C GLY A 169 9.78 9.87 36.26
N SER A 170 9.57 11.17 36.43
CA SER A 170 10.24 11.97 37.46
C SER A 170 9.55 11.74 38.80
N SER A 171 10.29 11.20 39.76
CA SER A 171 9.88 11.04 41.15
C SER A 171 9.60 12.40 41.80
N ILE A 172 8.35 12.67 42.17
CA ILE A 172 7.99 13.74 43.09
C ILE A 172 7.72 13.08 44.45
N HIS A 173 8.60 13.36 45.41
CA HIS A 173 8.44 13.01 46.82
C HIS A 173 7.19 13.70 47.39
N ARG A 174 6.25 12.93 47.96
CA ARG A 174 5.27 13.43 48.93
C ARG A 174 5.75 13.03 50.33
N PRO A 175 5.85 13.96 51.30
CA PRO A 175 6.06 13.59 52.69
C PRO A 175 4.76 13.03 53.28
N GLY A 176 4.88 11.90 53.96
CA GLY A 176 3.78 11.17 54.59
C GLY A 176 3.25 11.87 55.84
N THR A 177 1.94 11.84 56.00
CA THR A 177 1.23 12.04 57.26
C THR A 177 1.00 10.67 57.90
N HIS A 178 1.59 10.45 59.07
CA HIS A 178 1.28 9.35 59.98
C HIS A 178 0.22 9.82 61.01
N PRO A 179 -0.42 8.87 61.74
CA PRO A 179 -1.87 8.84 62.01
C PRO A 179 -2.40 9.90 62.98
#